data_AF-A0A914F2Q3-F1
#
_entry.id   AF-A0A914F2Q3-F1
#
_cell.length_a   1.000
_cell.length_b   1.000
_cell.length_c   1.000
_cell.angle_alpha   90.00
_cell.angle_beta   90.00
_cell.angle_gamma   90.00
#
_symmetry.space_group_name_H-M   'P 1'
#
loop_
_entity.id
_entity.type
_entity.pdbx_description
1 polymer ?
#
loop_
_entity_poly.entity_id
_entity_poly.type
_entity_poly.pdbx_seq_one_letter_code
_entity_poly.pdbx_strand_id
1 'polypeptide(L)'
;MSINEIINGDGKEFPGLVPLIFQYLDEAETDVNTRETITQYLTFIQKRAAGEISTLAHWMRDFVQGHPKYARDSHVPDETVYDMIKTMNEITEGTKECPELLGDFKSKTERKVTSAVCRAEAAIVAAHEKPVVS
;
A
#
# COMPACT_ATOMS: atom_id res chain seq x y z
N MET A 1 1.35 20.03 -17.88
CA MET A 1 0.64 19.50 -16.72
C MET A 1 1.12 18.08 -16.42
N SER A 2 1.96 17.94 -15.40
CA SER A 2 2.50 16.68 -14.89
C SER A 2 1.54 16.05 -13.86
N ILE A 3 1.76 14.79 -13.50
CA ILE A 3 1.01 14.14 -12.40
C ILE A 3 1.16 14.91 -11.09
N ASN A 4 2.36 15.43 -10.80
CA ASN A 4 2.60 16.28 -9.64
C ASN A 4 1.71 17.52 -9.67
N GLU A 5 1.64 18.22 -10.81
CA GLU A 5 0.82 19.43 -10.96
C GLU A 5 -0.68 19.14 -10.84
N ILE A 6 -1.15 17.98 -11.30
CA ILE A 6 -2.55 17.57 -11.14
C ILE A 6 -2.89 17.31 -9.66
N ILE A 7 -2.01 16.61 -8.94
CA ILE A 7 -2.29 16.18 -7.57
C ILE A 7 -2.04 17.31 -6.58
N ASN A 8 -0.91 18.01 -6.70
CA ASN A 8 -0.40 19.00 -5.76
C ASN A 8 -0.64 20.45 -6.18
N GLY A 9 -1.06 20.68 -7.42
CA GLY A 9 -1.22 22.00 -8.01
C GLY A 9 0.02 22.46 -8.77
N ASP A 10 -0.16 23.48 -9.60
CA ASP A 10 0.91 24.08 -10.42
C ASP A 10 1.56 25.30 -9.75
N GLY A 11 1.10 25.67 -8.55
CA GLY A 11 1.54 26.84 -7.80
C GLY A 11 1.08 28.17 -8.42
N LYS A 12 0.16 28.14 -9.40
CA LYS A 12 -0.34 29.30 -10.15
C LYS A 12 -1.86 29.30 -10.15
N GLU A 13 -2.49 28.71 -11.17
CA GLU A 13 -3.93 28.81 -11.42
C GLU A 13 -4.67 27.58 -10.91
N PHE A 14 -4.02 26.40 -10.93
CA PHE A 14 -4.66 25.16 -10.50
C PHE A 14 -4.19 24.78 -9.10
N PRO A 15 -5.08 24.79 -8.09
CA PRO A 15 -4.71 24.46 -6.72
C PRO A 15 -4.29 23.01 -6.54
N GLY A 16 -4.72 22.08 -7.39
CA GLY A 16 -4.46 20.64 -7.26
C GLY A 16 -5.60 19.87 -6.60
N LEU A 17 -5.71 18.58 -6.92
CA LEU A 17 -6.78 17.74 -6.37
C LEU A 17 -6.68 17.56 -4.86
N VAL A 18 -5.47 17.34 -4.31
CA VAL A 18 -5.30 17.12 -2.87
C VAL A 18 -5.60 18.39 -2.05
N PRO A 19 -5.10 19.59 -2.43
CA PRO A 19 -5.49 20.83 -1.75
C PRO A 19 -7.00 21.09 -1.74
N LEU A 20 -7.71 20.79 -2.83
CA LEU A 20 -9.17 20.90 -2.88
C LEU A 20 -9.85 19.91 -1.92
N ILE A 21 -9.36 18.68 -1.81
CA ILE A 21 -9.87 17.71 -0.83
C ILE A 21 -9.62 18.20 0.60
N PHE A 22 -8.45 18.80 0.89
CA PHE A 22 -8.19 19.35 2.22
C PHE A 22 -9.14 20.50 2.57
N GLN A 23 -9.44 21.39 1.63
CA GLN A 23 -10.46 22.45 1.82
C GLN A 23 -11.83 21.87 2.13
N TYR A 24 -12.24 20.82 1.41
CA TYR A 24 -13.49 20.12 1.70
C TYR A 24 -13.50 19.50 3.11
N LEU A 25 -12.40 18.90 3.54
CA LEU A 25 -12.28 18.30 4.89
C LEU A 25 -12.23 19.35 6.01
N ASP A 26 -11.86 20.60 5.71
CA ASP A 26 -11.97 21.71 6.65
C ASP A 26 -13.41 22.17 6.84
N GLU A 27 -14.23 22.10 5.78
CA GLU A 27 -15.66 22.43 5.81
C GLU A 27 -16.52 21.29 6.36
N ALA A 28 -16.15 20.04 6.05
CA ALA A 28 -16.82 18.86 6.56
C ALA A 28 -16.38 18.61 8.01
N GLU A 29 -17.28 18.79 8.98
CA GLU A 29 -17.06 18.50 10.40
C GLU A 29 -16.64 17.04 10.64
N THR A 30 -15.35 16.74 10.45
CA THR A 30 -14.76 15.40 10.51
C THR A 30 -14.02 15.25 11.83
N ASP A 31 -14.14 14.08 12.48
CA ASP A 31 -13.41 13.82 13.71
C ASP A 31 -11.88 13.80 13.47
N VAL A 32 -11.13 14.12 14.52
CA VAL A 32 -9.66 14.26 14.45
C VAL A 32 -8.98 12.98 13.96
N ASN A 33 -9.43 11.80 14.39
CA ASN A 33 -8.80 10.54 14.02
C ASN A 33 -9.00 10.22 12.54
N THR A 34 -10.21 10.44 12.03
CA THR A 34 -10.52 10.30 10.60
C THR A 34 -9.73 11.31 9.78
N ARG A 35 -9.67 12.57 10.23
CA ARG A 35 -8.90 13.62 9.55
C ARG A 35 -7.41 13.29 9.46
N GLU A 36 -6.79 12.84 10.55
CA GLU A 36 -5.39 12.39 10.54
C GLU A 36 -5.16 11.22 9.58
N THR A 37 -6.07 10.25 9.57
CA THR A 37 -5.96 9.04 8.72
C THR A 37 -6.03 9.42 7.24
N ILE A 38 -7.00 10.27 6.88
CA ILE A 38 -7.12 10.78 5.51
C ILE A 38 -5.90 11.61 5.13
N THR A 39 -5.39 12.44 6.05
CA THR A 39 -4.18 13.23 5.83
C THR A 39 -3.00 12.33 5.50
N GLN A 40 -2.79 11.24 6.24
CA GLN A 40 -1.72 10.27 5.95
C GLN A 40 -1.85 9.67 4.53
N TYR A 41 -3.07 9.28 4.12
CA TYR A 41 -3.29 8.77 2.77
C TYR A 41 -3.04 9.81 1.68
N LEU A 42 -3.55 11.03 1.88
CA LEU A 42 -3.37 12.11 0.91
C LEU A 42 -1.90 12.48 0.78
N THR A 43 -1.16 12.67 1.88
CA THR A 43 0.27 12.98 1.83
C THR A 43 1.07 11.86 1.14
N PHE A 44 0.71 10.59 1.33
CA PHE A 44 1.34 9.50 0.59
C PHE A 44 1.13 9.61 -0.92
N ILE A 45 -0.09 9.93 -1.36
CA ILE A 45 -0.43 10.18 -2.77
C ILE A 45 0.35 11.40 -3.30
N GLN A 46 0.43 12.48 -2.52
CA GLN A 46 1.19 13.69 -2.88
C GLN A 46 2.67 13.38 -3.13
N LYS A 47 3.32 12.66 -2.21
CA LYS A 47 4.74 12.29 -2.31
C LYS A 47 5.01 11.38 -3.50
N ARG A 48 4.12 10.42 -3.77
CA ARG A 48 4.23 9.56 -4.96
C ARG A 48 4.04 10.35 -6.25
N ALA A 49 3.12 11.30 -6.29
CA ALA A 49 2.91 12.18 -7.44
C ALA A 49 4.11 13.12 -7.69
N ALA A 50 4.77 13.57 -6.61
CA ALA A 50 6.00 14.36 -6.65
C ALA A 50 7.24 13.55 -7.06
N GLY A 51 7.15 12.21 -7.05
CA GLY A 51 8.29 11.33 -7.34
C GLY A 51 9.25 11.13 -6.16
N GLU A 52 8.87 11.56 -4.95
CA GLU A 52 9.66 11.30 -3.73
C GLU A 52 9.58 9.84 -3.28
N ILE A 53 8.45 9.18 -3.55
CA ILE A 53 8.22 7.77 -3.22
C ILE A 53 7.94 7.01 -4.51
N SER A 54 8.56 5.84 -4.66
CA SER A 54 8.41 5.00 -5.83
C SER A 54 6.97 4.50 -5.99
N THR A 55 6.56 4.40 -7.25
CA THR A 55 5.42 3.55 -7.59
C THR A 55 5.84 2.09 -7.48
N LEU A 56 4.89 1.19 -7.24
CA LEU A 56 5.18 -0.26 -7.27
C LEU A 56 5.84 -0.67 -8.60
N ALA A 57 5.37 -0.12 -9.72
CA ALA A 57 5.93 -0.41 -11.02
C ALA A 57 7.38 0.06 -11.17
N HIS A 58 7.73 1.24 -10.63
CA HIS A 58 9.11 1.74 -10.62
C HIS A 58 9.98 0.83 -9.75
N TRP A 59 9.54 0.55 -8.52
CA TRP A 59 10.23 -0.34 -7.59
C TRP A 59 10.47 -1.74 -8.18
N MET A 60 9.46 -2.34 -8.83
CA MET A 60 9.61 -3.64 -9.49
C MET A 60 10.66 -3.61 -10.59
N ARG A 61 10.70 -2.54 -11.39
CA ARG A 61 11.71 -2.40 -12.44
C ARG A 61 13.11 -2.27 -11.85
N ASP A 62 13.27 -1.50 -10.79
CA ASP A 62 14.56 -1.33 -10.12
C ASP A 62 15.03 -2.65 -9.48
N PHE A 63 14.10 -3.37 -8.84
CA PHE A 63 14.35 -4.69 -8.28
C PHE A 63 14.88 -5.65 -9.34
N VAL A 64 14.17 -5.77 -10.47
CA VAL A 64 14.58 -6.64 -11.58
C VAL A 64 15.91 -6.19 -12.19
N GLN A 65 16.09 -4.88 -12.43
CA GLN A 65 17.31 -4.33 -13.02
C GLN A 65 18.55 -4.51 -12.13
N GLY A 66 18.37 -4.52 -10.81
CA GLY A 66 19.41 -4.76 -9.82
C GLY A 66 19.66 -6.24 -9.53
N HIS A 67 18.84 -7.15 -10.05
CA HIS A 67 18.94 -8.57 -9.70
C HIS A 67 20.15 -9.24 -10.39
N PRO A 68 21.01 -10.00 -9.67
CA PRO A 68 22.23 -10.59 -10.25
C PRO A 68 21.98 -11.54 -11.43
N LYS A 69 20.80 -12.16 -11.49
CA LYS A 69 20.41 -13.11 -12.55
C LYS A 69 19.82 -12.43 -13.78
N TYR A 70 19.50 -11.14 -13.70
CA TYR A 70 18.90 -10.43 -14.83
C TYR A 70 19.98 -9.97 -15.82
N ALA A 71 19.94 -10.52 -17.03
CA ALA A 71 20.94 -10.28 -18.06
C ALA A 71 20.70 -8.98 -18.87
N ARG A 72 19.71 -8.16 -18.49
CA ARG A 72 19.29 -6.94 -19.23
C ARG A 72 18.87 -7.21 -20.67
N ASP A 73 18.41 -8.41 -20.93
CA ASP A 73 17.88 -8.90 -22.21
C ASP A 73 16.34 -8.82 -22.27
N SER A 74 15.72 -8.10 -21.33
CA SER A 74 14.26 -8.02 -21.14
C SER A 74 13.57 -9.34 -20.81
N HIS A 75 14.33 -10.41 -20.57
CA HIS A 75 13.82 -11.67 -20.05
C HIS A 75 14.04 -11.72 -18.54
N VAL A 76 12.96 -11.89 -17.76
CA VAL A 76 13.04 -11.94 -16.30
C VAL A 76 13.07 -13.41 -15.85
N PRO A 77 14.19 -13.93 -15.31
CA PRO A 77 14.27 -15.31 -14.86
C PRO A 77 13.35 -15.60 -13.67
N ASP A 78 12.87 -16.85 -13.56
CA ASP A 78 12.02 -17.30 -12.46
C ASP A 78 12.62 -17.04 -11.06
N GLU A 79 13.95 -17.17 -10.93
CA GLU A 79 14.68 -16.88 -9.70
C GLU A 79 14.51 -15.40 -9.27
N THR A 80 14.63 -14.47 -10.23
CA THR A 80 14.39 -13.03 -9.99
C THR A 80 12.95 -12.77 -9.58
N VAL A 81 11.98 -13.44 -10.21
CA VAL A 81 10.56 -13.28 -9.90
C VAL A 81 10.26 -13.81 -8.49
N TYR A 82 10.81 -14.98 -8.15
CA TYR A 82 10.67 -15.58 -6.83
C TYR A 82 11.19 -14.65 -5.74
N ASP A 83 12.42 -14.13 -5.88
CA ASP A 83 13.03 -13.24 -4.90
C ASP A 83 12.26 -11.91 -4.77
N MET A 84 11.71 -11.41 -5.88
CA MET A 84 10.85 -10.22 -5.87
C MET A 84 9.57 -10.46 -5.07
N ILE A 85 8.84 -11.54 -5.36
CA ILE A 85 7.58 -11.87 -4.68
C ILE A 85 7.83 -12.17 -3.19
N LYS A 86 8.92 -12.88 -2.87
CA LYS A 86 9.34 -13.13 -1.49
C LYS A 86 9.59 -11.81 -0.75
N THR A 87 10.33 -10.89 -1.35
CA THR A 87 10.56 -9.56 -0.79
C THR A 87 9.25 -8.79 -0.58
N MET A 88 8.33 -8.83 -1.55
CA MET A 88 7.01 -8.21 -1.40
C MET A 88 6.21 -8.82 -0.24
N ASN A 89 6.31 -10.13 -0.02
CA ASN A 89 5.67 -10.80 1.10
C ASN A 89 6.27 -10.36 2.43
N GLU A 90 7.59 -10.29 2.55
CA GLU A 90 8.30 -9.79 3.74
C GLU A 90 7.90 -8.34 4.08
N ILE A 91 7.78 -7.48 3.06
CA ILE A 91 7.30 -6.10 3.23
C ILE A 91 5.85 -6.09 3.72
N THR A 92 5.01 -6.94 3.14
CA THR A 92 3.60 -7.05 3.52
C THR A 92 3.43 -7.55 4.94
N GLU A 93 4.26 -8.49 5.40
CA GLU A 93 4.24 -9.00 6.77
C GLU A 93 4.85 -8.01 7.79
N GLY A 94 5.57 -6.99 7.31
CA GLY A 94 6.30 -6.04 8.14
C GLY A 94 7.60 -6.61 8.70
N THR A 95 8.09 -7.72 8.15
CA THR A 95 9.41 -8.30 8.50
C THR A 95 10.55 -7.59 7.79
N LYS A 96 10.26 -6.86 6.70
CA LYS A 96 11.20 -6.03 5.96
C LYS A 96 10.64 -4.64 5.72
N GLU A 97 11.39 -3.61 6.10
CA GLU A 97 11.02 -2.22 5.80
C GLU A 97 11.38 -1.86 4.34
N CYS A 98 10.57 -1.00 3.73
CA CYS A 98 10.76 -0.52 2.36
C CYS A 98 10.38 0.97 2.26
N PRO A 99 11.22 1.87 2.78
CA PRO A 99 10.96 3.31 2.77
C PRO A 99 10.81 3.88 1.37
N GLU A 100 11.48 3.30 0.37
CA GLU A 100 11.40 3.73 -1.02
C GLU A 100 10.01 3.52 -1.64
N LEU A 101 9.24 2.53 -1.17
CA LEU A 101 7.90 2.21 -1.68
C LEU A 101 6.79 2.76 -0.80
N LEU A 102 6.99 2.74 0.54
CA LEU A 102 5.97 3.05 1.53
C LEU A 102 6.24 4.35 2.30
N GLY A 103 7.45 4.90 2.25
CA GLY A 103 7.86 6.02 3.10
C GLY A 103 7.71 5.71 4.58
N ASP A 104 7.49 6.76 5.38
CA ASP A 104 7.24 6.65 6.83
C ASP A 104 5.77 6.38 7.18
N PHE A 105 4.94 6.02 6.18
CA PHE A 105 3.50 5.87 6.37
C PHE A 105 3.17 4.51 6.96
N LYS A 106 2.42 4.52 8.06
CA LYS A 106 1.92 3.31 8.72
C LYS A 106 0.41 3.24 8.56
N SER A 107 -0.09 2.13 8.03
CA SER A 107 -1.53 1.88 8.00
C SER A 107 -2.05 1.74 9.44
N LYS A 108 -3.06 2.54 9.81
CA LYS A 108 -3.83 2.35 11.06
C LYS A 108 -4.76 1.11 10.98
N THR A 109 -4.88 0.48 9.82
CA THR A 109 -5.75 -0.69 9.61
C THR A 109 -5.07 -1.95 10.16
N GLU A 110 -5.54 -2.45 11.31
CA GLU A 110 -5.12 -3.74 11.85
C GLU A 110 -5.69 -4.90 11.03
N ARG A 111 -4.83 -5.74 10.43
CA ARG A 111 -5.21 -7.05 9.84
C ARG A 111 -5.36 -8.13 10.90
N LYS A 112 -5.92 -7.82 12.07
CA LYS A 112 -6.36 -8.90 12.96
C LYS A 112 -7.66 -9.44 12.37
N VAL A 113 -7.66 -10.72 12.02
CA VAL A 113 -8.93 -11.46 11.85
C VAL A 113 -9.70 -11.17 13.13
N THR A 114 -10.83 -10.48 13.01
CA THR A 114 -11.61 -10.12 14.20
C THR A 114 -11.93 -11.40 14.94
N SER A 115 -11.92 -11.36 16.28
CA SER A 115 -12.23 -12.54 17.07
C SER A 115 -13.60 -13.15 16.69
N ALA A 116 -14.50 -12.35 16.12
CA ALA A 116 -15.75 -12.79 15.51
C ALA A 116 -15.56 -13.70 14.29
N VAL A 117 -14.66 -13.36 13.35
CA VAL A 117 -14.36 -14.18 12.18
C VAL A 117 -13.65 -15.47 12.58
N CYS A 118 -12.66 -15.42 13.49
CA CYS A 118 -12.04 -16.64 14.02
C CYS A 118 -13.07 -17.55 14.72
N ARG A 119 -14.01 -16.98 15.48
CA ARG A 119 -15.09 -17.76 16.12
C ARG A 119 -16.03 -18.38 15.08
N ALA A 120 -16.34 -17.67 14.00
CA ALA A 120 -17.20 -18.16 12.93
C ALA A 120 -16.55 -19.32 12.17
N GLU A 121 -15.26 -19.19 11.83
CA GLU A 121 -14.48 -20.26 11.20
C GLU A 121 -14.41 -21.51 12.10
N ALA A 122 -14.11 -21.33 13.38
CA ALA A 122 -14.09 -22.45 14.35
C ALA A 122 -15.45 -23.14 14.48
N ALA A 123 -16.55 -22.38 14.46
CA ALA A 123 -17.91 -22.94 14.51
C ALA A 123 -18.26 -23.72 13.23
N ILE A 124 -17.83 -23.24 12.06
CA ILE A 124 -18.02 -23.94 10.78
C ILE A 124 -17.24 -25.26 10.77
N VAL A 125 -15.98 -25.27 11.21
CA VAL A 125 -15.16 -26.48 11.31
C VAL A 125 -15.78 -27.49 12.27
N ALA A 126 -16.19 -27.06 13.46
CA ALA A 126 -16.84 -27.92 14.45
C ALA A 126 -18.18 -28.50 13.96
N ALA A 127 -18.91 -27.79 13.10
CA ALA A 127 -20.16 -28.27 12.52
C ALA A 127 -19.94 -29.34 11.43
N HIS A 128 -18.79 -29.34 10.75
CA HIS A 128 -18.44 -30.31 9.72
C HIS A 128 -17.78 -31.58 10.27
N GLU A 129 -17.27 -31.56 11.51
CA GLU A 129 -16.68 -32.72 12.21
C GLU A 129 -17.70 -33.56 13.00
N LYS A 130 -18.98 -33.62 12.61
CA LYS A 130 -19.92 -34.52 13.32
C LYS A 130 -19.40 -35.96 13.28
N PRO A 131 -19.29 -36.65 14.43
CA PRO A 131 -18.69 -37.96 14.50
C PRO A 131 -19.54 -38.95 13.69
N VAL A 132 -18.88 -39.73 12.85
CA VAL A 132 -19.47 -40.91 12.22
C VAL A 132 -19.89 -41.83 13.36
N VAL A 133 -21.19 -41.82 13.67
CA VAL A 133 -21.80 -42.67 14.69
C VAL A 133 -21.60 -44.13 14.25
N SER A 134 -21.00 -44.92 15.13
CA SER A 134 -20.61 -46.33 14.95
C SER A 134 -21.80 -47.25 14.75
#